data_AF-A0A235BVI9-F1
#
_entry.id   AF-A0A235BVI9-F1
#
_cell.length_a   1.000
_cell.length_b   1.000
_cell.length_c   1.000
_cell.angle_alpha   90.00
_cell.angle_beta   90.00
_cell.angle_gamma   90.00
#
_symmetry.space_group_name_H-M   'P 1'
#
loop_
_entity.id
_entity.type
_entity.pdbx_description
1 polymer ?
#
loop_
_entity_poly.entity_id
_entity_poly.type
_entity_poly.pdbx_seq_one_letter_code
_entity_poly.pdbx_strand_id
1 'polypeptide(L)'
;MIVRKIACLLALSLAVAGASYGNEPGFGEHRLGLIPEDLRDVPGVVEVHRVDVLPGRPCADSIVHVDLSPQMPPVGNQGAQGSCVAWATGYYHKTHTEWVEHGWNVNDPRYQSSPAFIYNQVNGGVDRGTSGSVVMKLICEQGCASMADCPYNQYDYTTWPSESAFCRAMWLRGDQPHWIGVWNTTGINQVRQRLANGYTSFLGIQVWANFDSIRNFNYTYCSCERYGSMRGWHAVTIVGYDDTLTTSDGPGAFRLVNSWGTGWGDAGFFWMSYVAIMDTMMTGRQVEYASDRIDYRPLLLGRVRISHPSREKVGIRMGLVPIECPLWYRDFRSWRRPGADRPFPDHNIVFDLTDGEWLLSGGPEDSVFVGCIDDFADGLVGTIDFFSVEHLDWHTLGISPDPPVAIPDAGVSVHAVAHIPSAGVEERRPLPASRQPLTTTIVRGVLWLPASAIRHSTFALLNSAGRKVAELVPGPNDIRHLAPGVYFVSRASGSEREASSVHKVVIQR
;
A
#
# COMPACT_ATOMS: atom_id res chain seq x y z
N MET A 1 38.89 16.62 -32.22
CA MET A 1 37.76 16.07 -33.02
C MET A 1 37.38 14.72 -32.45
N ILE A 2 36.42 14.70 -31.51
CA ILE A 2 35.89 13.49 -30.90
C ILE A 2 34.51 13.27 -31.51
N VAL A 3 34.35 12.22 -32.30
CA VAL A 3 33.10 11.86 -32.97
C VAL A 3 32.22 11.13 -31.95
N ARG A 4 31.14 11.80 -31.52
CA ARG A 4 30.05 11.20 -30.74
C ARG A 4 29.26 10.25 -31.66
N LYS A 5 29.26 8.95 -31.35
CA LYS A 5 28.28 8.00 -31.90
C LYS A 5 26.97 8.20 -31.14
N ILE A 6 25.97 8.73 -31.83
CA ILE A 6 24.57 8.72 -31.40
C ILE A 6 24.06 7.30 -31.71
N ALA A 7 23.79 6.52 -30.66
CA ALA A 7 23.05 5.28 -30.79
C ALA A 7 21.56 5.62 -30.66
N CYS A 8 20.84 5.63 -31.77
CA CYS A 8 19.38 5.58 -31.77
C CYS A 8 18.94 4.25 -31.15
N LEU A 9 18.42 4.28 -29.93
CA LEU A 9 17.57 3.20 -29.42
C LEU A 9 16.26 3.26 -30.19
N LEU A 10 16.10 2.42 -31.21
CA LEU A 10 14.77 1.98 -31.62
C LEU A 10 14.25 1.06 -30.51
N ALA A 11 13.37 1.60 -29.67
CA ALA A 11 12.49 0.78 -28.86
C ALA A 11 11.60 -0.02 -29.82
N LEU A 12 11.93 -1.30 -29.99
CA LEU A 12 11.05 -2.25 -30.64
C LEU A 12 9.90 -2.51 -29.64
N SER A 13 8.85 -1.71 -29.75
CA SER A 13 7.57 -2.00 -29.11
C SER A 13 7.05 -3.31 -29.69
N LEU A 14 7.27 -4.42 -28.96
CA LEU A 14 6.41 -5.58 -29.10
C LEU A 14 5.02 -5.14 -28.65
N ALA A 15 4.24 -4.67 -29.62
CA ALA A 15 2.80 -4.66 -29.51
C ALA A 15 2.38 -6.12 -29.28
N VAL A 16 2.24 -6.50 -28.01
CA VAL A 16 1.37 -7.62 -27.66
C VAL A 16 -0.01 -7.13 -28.06
N ALA A 17 -0.41 -7.48 -29.28
CA ALA A 17 -1.77 -7.35 -29.73
C ALA A 17 -2.64 -7.93 -28.62
N GLY A 18 -3.45 -7.08 -28.00
CA GLY A 18 -4.38 -7.49 -26.96
C GLY A 18 -5.25 -8.60 -27.54
N ALA A 19 -4.93 -9.84 -27.19
CA ALA A 19 -5.85 -10.93 -27.35
C ALA A 19 -7.03 -10.58 -26.46
N SER A 20 -8.13 -10.16 -27.08
CA SER A 20 -9.42 -10.10 -26.45
C SER A 20 -9.76 -11.53 -26.02
N TYR A 21 -9.39 -11.90 -24.79
CA TYR A 21 -9.77 -13.19 -24.23
C TYR A 21 -11.30 -13.18 -24.07
N GLY A 22 -11.92 -14.14 -24.76
CA GLY A 22 -13.29 -14.11 -25.24
C GLY A 22 -14.36 -13.80 -24.20
N ASN A 23 -15.25 -12.88 -24.56
CA ASN A 23 -16.66 -12.93 -24.17
C ASN A 23 -17.35 -14.04 -25.00
N GLU A 24 -17.00 -15.30 -24.76
CA GLU A 24 -17.78 -16.43 -25.29
C GLU A 24 -19.04 -16.60 -24.39
N PRO A 25 -20.26 -16.42 -24.92
CA PRO A 25 -21.48 -16.63 -24.17
C PRO A 25 -21.69 -18.14 -24.00
N GLY A 26 -21.34 -18.72 -22.85
CA GLY A 26 -21.57 -20.15 -22.62
C GLY A 26 -21.04 -20.80 -21.34
N PHE A 27 -20.13 -20.18 -20.59
CA PHE A 27 -19.61 -20.76 -19.34
C PHE A 27 -19.94 -19.86 -18.14
N GLY A 28 -21.18 -19.97 -17.66
CA GLY A 28 -21.86 -18.94 -16.87
C GLY A 28 -21.82 -19.06 -15.35
N GLU A 29 -20.67 -19.27 -14.71
CA GLU A 29 -20.60 -19.10 -13.23
C GLU A 29 -19.35 -18.37 -12.74
N HIS A 30 -18.17 -18.66 -13.28
CA HIS A 30 -16.92 -18.04 -12.85
C HIS A 30 -16.09 -17.46 -14.01
N ARG A 31 -15.84 -16.14 -13.96
CA ARG A 31 -15.06 -15.43 -14.98
C ARG A 31 -13.57 -15.45 -14.66
N LEU A 32 -12.75 -15.70 -15.67
CA LEU A 32 -11.29 -15.67 -15.55
C LEU A 32 -10.79 -14.23 -15.71
N GLY A 33 -9.72 -13.86 -14.99
CA GLY A 33 -9.30 -12.46 -14.89
C GLY A 33 -7.84 -12.23 -14.59
N LEU A 34 -6.99 -13.25 -14.66
CA LEU A 34 -5.55 -13.02 -14.59
C LEU A 34 -5.06 -12.58 -15.97
N ILE A 35 -4.35 -11.47 -16.01
CA ILE A 35 -3.56 -11.06 -17.17
C ILE A 35 -2.14 -11.58 -16.92
N PRO A 36 -1.64 -12.57 -17.69
CA PRO A 36 -0.31 -13.11 -17.50
C PRO A 36 0.75 -12.05 -17.82
N GLU A 37 1.85 -12.10 -17.11
CA GLU A 37 2.99 -11.20 -17.27
C GLU A 37 4.29 -11.96 -17.04
N ASP A 38 5.41 -11.41 -17.52
CA ASP A 38 6.73 -11.90 -17.17
C ASP A 38 7.34 -10.99 -16.09
N LEU A 39 7.33 -11.44 -14.84
CA LEU A 39 7.80 -10.62 -13.71
C LEU A 39 9.29 -10.24 -13.78
N ARG A 40 10.08 -10.84 -14.68
CA ARG A 40 11.46 -10.40 -14.96
C ARG A 40 11.49 -9.01 -15.59
N ASP A 41 10.42 -8.63 -16.29
CA ASP A 41 10.27 -7.34 -16.98
C ASP A 41 9.51 -6.32 -16.12
N VAL A 42 9.07 -6.68 -14.91
CA VAL A 42 8.28 -5.80 -14.05
C VAL A 42 9.17 -5.15 -12.98
N PRO A 43 9.39 -3.82 -13.04
CA PRO A 43 10.23 -3.14 -12.06
C PRO A 43 9.65 -3.22 -10.65
N GLY A 44 10.53 -3.45 -9.68
CA GLY A 44 10.16 -3.43 -8.26
C GLY A 44 9.51 -4.72 -7.74
N VAL A 45 9.46 -5.79 -8.53
CA VAL A 45 9.14 -7.14 -8.02
C VAL A 45 10.44 -7.93 -7.88
N VAL A 46 10.73 -8.42 -6.67
CA VAL A 46 12.02 -9.03 -6.36
C VAL A 46 11.99 -10.53 -6.67
N GLU A 47 12.90 -11.00 -7.52
CA GLU A 47 13.12 -12.44 -7.72
C GLU A 47 13.83 -13.04 -6.50
N VAL A 48 13.27 -14.13 -5.99
CA VAL A 48 13.75 -14.83 -4.81
C VAL A 48 14.41 -16.13 -5.24
N HIS A 49 15.73 -16.19 -5.08
CA HIS A 49 16.53 -17.37 -5.39
C HIS A 49 16.69 -18.32 -4.19
N ARG A 50 16.39 -17.83 -2.98
CA ARG A 50 16.53 -18.59 -1.73
C ARG A 50 15.56 -18.07 -0.67
N VAL A 51 14.91 -19.01 0.01
CA VAL A 51 14.03 -18.82 1.16
C VAL A 51 14.71 -19.51 2.33
N ASP A 52 15.12 -18.74 3.33
CA ASP A 52 15.76 -19.29 4.52
C ASP A 52 14.76 -19.94 5.47
N VAL A 53 15.25 -20.89 6.27
CA VAL A 53 14.48 -21.48 7.37
C VAL A 53 14.35 -20.43 8.47
N LEU A 54 13.12 -20.01 8.80
CA LEU A 54 12.91 -19.04 9.86
C LEU A 54 13.13 -19.65 11.25
N PRO A 55 13.49 -18.83 12.27
CA PRO A 55 13.64 -19.32 13.64
C PRO A 55 12.42 -20.11 14.12
N GLY A 56 12.66 -21.34 14.61
CA GLY A 56 11.60 -22.22 15.11
C GLY A 56 10.75 -22.91 14.04
N ARG A 57 11.06 -22.72 12.74
CA ARG A 57 10.36 -23.40 11.63
C ARG A 57 11.17 -24.60 11.13
N PRO A 58 10.51 -25.66 10.63
CA PRO A 58 11.21 -26.81 10.07
C PRO A 58 11.84 -26.50 8.72
N CYS A 59 12.91 -27.23 8.39
CA CYS A 59 13.42 -27.30 7.03
C CYS A 59 12.44 -28.11 6.17
N ALA A 60 12.07 -27.64 4.99
CA ALA A 60 11.18 -28.37 4.08
C ALA A 60 11.72 -29.76 3.70
N ASP A 61 13.02 -30.00 3.72
CA ASP A 61 13.59 -31.34 3.46
C ASP A 61 13.39 -32.32 4.62
N SER A 62 12.97 -31.82 5.80
CA SER A 62 12.71 -32.63 7.00
C SER A 62 11.24 -32.98 7.20
N ILE A 63 10.34 -32.41 6.40
CA ILE A 63 8.88 -32.62 6.49
C ILE A 63 8.28 -32.86 5.10
N VAL A 64 7.43 -33.88 5.01
CA VAL A 64 6.88 -34.34 3.72
C VAL A 64 5.53 -33.72 3.37
N HIS A 65 4.90 -33.01 4.30
CA HIS A 65 3.66 -32.28 4.04
C HIS A 65 3.54 -31.05 4.95
N VAL A 66 2.82 -30.04 4.46
CA VAL A 66 2.36 -28.87 5.20
C VAL A 66 0.93 -28.59 4.77
N ASP A 67 0.05 -28.29 5.72
CA ASP A 67 -1.31 -27.83 5.42
C ASP A 67 -1.66 -26.58 6.23
N LEU A 68 -1.81 -25.45 5.53
CA LEU A 68 -2.28 -24.18 6.07
C LEU A 68 -3.76 -23.94 5.76
N SER A 69 -4.48 -24.89 5.13
CA SER A 69 -5.92 -24.76 4.82
C SER A 69 -6.76 -24.37 6.05
N PRO A 70 -6.51 -24.90 7.27
CA PRO A 70 -7.26 -24.50 8.47
C PRO A 70 -7.04 -23.03 8.91
N GLN A 71 -6.03 -22.36 8.37
CA GLN A 71 -5.68 -20.97 8.68
C GLN A 71 -6.26 -19.98 7.66
N MET A 72 -6.91 -20.48 6.61
CA MET A 72 -7.50 -19.65 5.57
C MET A 72 -8.85 -19.06 6.04
N PRO A 73 -9.24 -17.88 5.53
CA PRO A 73 -10.63 -17.44 5.65
C PRO A 73 -11.57 -18.43 4.93
N PRO A 74 -12.88 -18.38 5.22
CA PRO A 74 -13.88 -19.20 4.52
C PRO A 74 -13.71 -19.11 3.01
N VAL A 75 -13.89 -20.21 2.28
CA VAL A 75 -13.74 -20.23 0.82
C VAL A 75 -14.71 -19.22 0.19
N GLY A 76 -14.12 -18.27 -0.52
CA GLY A 76 -14.82 -17.19 -1.22
C GLY A 76 -15.36 -17.58 -2.58
N ASN A 77 -16.19 -16.70 -3.15
CA ASN A 77 -16.76 -16.87 -4.48
C ASN A 77 -16.72 -15.54 -5.25
N GLN A 78 -15.89 -15.48 -6.29
CA GLN A 78 -15.78 -14.31 -7.18
C GLN A 78 -16.97 -14.16 -8.14
N GLY A 79 -17.72 -15.25 -8.35
CA GLY A 79 -18.81 -15.30 -9.33
C GLY A 79 -18.39 -14.84 -10.72
N ALA A 80 -19.24 -14.05 -11.37
CA ALA A 80 -19.06 -13.65 -12.77
C ALA A 80 -18.03 -12.52 -13.00
N GLN A 81 -17.35 -12.02 -11.96
CA GLN A 81 -16.36 -10.95 -12.07
C GLN A 81 -14.96 -11.51 -12.32
N GLY A 82 -14.19 -10.93 -13.24
CA GLY A 82 -12.80 -11.31 -13.54
C GLY A 82 -11.81 -10.86 -12.47
N SER A 83 -12.07 -11.16 -11.21
CA SER A 83 -11.37 -10.63 -10.02
C SER A 83 -10.49 -11.64 -9.29
N CYS A 84 -10.22 -12.80 -9.90
CA CYS A 84 -9.47 -13.90 -9.28
C CYS A 84 -8.13 -13.48 -8.65
N VAL A 85 -7.42 -12.52 -9.23
CA VAL A 85 -6.15 -12.02 -8.67
C VAL A 85 -6.37 -11.30 -7.34
N ALA A 86 -7.43 -10.49 -7.22
CA ALA A 86 -7.77 -9.82 -5.97
C ALA A 86 -8.23 -10.81 -4.88
N TRP A 87 -8.86 -11.92 -5.27
CA TRP A 87 -9.20 -13.01 -4.35
C TRP A 87 -7.96 -13.78 -3.89
N ALA A 88 -7.09 -14.21 -4.81
CA ALA A 88 -5.89 -14.97 -4.48
C ALA A 88 -4.93 -14.14 -3.60
N THR A 89 -4.58 -12.93 -4.06
CA THR A 89 -3.58 -12.09 -3.42
C THR A 89 -4.14 -11.33 -2.21
N GLY A 90 -5.35 -10.77 -2.32
CA GLY A 90 -5.99 -10.04 -1.24
C GLY A 90 -6.68 -10.97 -0.26
N TYR A 91 -7.82 -11.53 -0.65
CA TYR A 91 -8.67 -12.25 0.28
C TYR A 91 -7.99 -13.45 0.93
N TYR A 92 -7.23 -14.27 0.21
CA TYR A 92 -6.53 -15.41 0.81
C TYR A 92 -5.15 -15.05 1.36
N HIS A 93 -4.24 -14.60 0.49
CA HIS A 93 -2.85 -14.40 0.88
C HIS A 93 -2.69 -13.27 1.90
N LYS A 94 -3.23 -12.06 1.65
CA LYS A 94 -3.10 -10.93 2.58
C LYS A 94 -3.81 -11.20 3.91
N THR A 95 -5.03 -11.74 3.91
CA THR A 95 -5.71 -12.16 5.15
C THR A 95 -4.90 -13.16 5.96
N HIS A 96 -4.24 -14.13 5.31
CA HIS A 96 -3.39 -15.09 5.99
C HIS A 96 -2.14 -14.45 6.58
N THR A 97 -1.49 -13.54 5.86
CA THR A 97 -0.31 -12.83 6.37
C THR A 97 -0.68 -12.00 7.62
N GLU A 98 -1.80 -11.29 7.59
CA GLU A 98 -2.35 -10.54 8.74
C GLU A 98 -2.73 -11.46 9.91
N TRP A 99 -3.24 -12.65 9.60
CA TRP A 99 -3.49 -13.67 10.62
C TRP A 99 -2.20 -14.16 11.28
N VAL A 100 -1.13 -14.37 10.51
CA VAL A 100 0.18 -14.78 11.03
C VAL A 100 0.74 -13.72 11.99
N GLU A 101 0.55 -12.44 11.67
CA GLU A 101 1.01 -11.32 12.51
C GLU A 101 0.17 -11.15 13.77
N HIS A 102 -1.15 -11.07 13.63
CA HIS A 102 -2.02 -10.62 14.72
C HIS A 102 -2.84 -11.73 15.40
N GLY A 103 -2.90 -12.93 14.81
CA GLY A 103 -3.72 -14.04 15.31
C GLY A 103 -5.23 -13.78 15.22
N TRP A 104 -5.66 -12.93 14.28
CA TRP A 104 -7.07 -12.53 14.13
C TRP A 104 -8.01 -13.69 13.79
N ASN A 105 -9.32 -13.48 13.92
CA ASN A 105 -10.29 -14.48 13.47
C ASN A 105 -10.57 -14.33 11.96
N VAL A 106 -9.98 -15.20 11.14
CA VAL A 106 -10.17 -15.19 9.68
C VAL A 106 -11.61 -15.46 9.22
N ASN A 107 -12.52 -15.89 10.11
CA ASN A 107 -13.95 -16.04 9.81
C ASN A 107 -14.74 -14.75 9.98
N ASP A 108 -14.15 -13.71 10.57
CA ASP A 108 -14.79 -12.42 10.77
C ASP A 108 -14.48 -11.48 9.59
N PRO A 109 -15.49 -10.94 8.89
CA PRO A 109 -15.29 -10.03 7.76
C PRO A 109 -14.46 -8.78 8.08
N ARG A 110 -14.33 -8.39 9.35
CA ARG A 110 -13.47 -7.28 9.79
C ARG A 110 -11.98 -7.56 9.64
N TYR A 111 -11.60 -8.84 9.57
CA TYR A 111 -10.21 -9.30 9.45
C TYR A 111 -9.95 -10.00 8.11
N GLN A 112 -10.89 -9.96 7.18
CA GLN A 112 -10.74 -10.51 5.83
C GLN A 112 -10.44 -9.36 4.86
N SER A 113 -9.34 -9.45 4.12
CA SER A 113 -9.02 -8.48 3.06
C SER A 113 -10.07 -8.48 1.95
N SER A 114 -10.48 -7.31 1.48
CA SER A 114 -11.53 -7.17 0.46
C SER A 114 -11.01 -7.27 -0.98
N PRO A 115 -11.51 -8.22 -1.80
CA PRO A 115 -11.26 -8.20 -3.23
C PRO A 115 -11.83 -6.97 -3.94
N ALA A 116 -12.94 -6.40 -3.45
CA ALA A 116 -13.56 -5.21 -4.04
C ALA A 116 -12.72 -3.96 -3.80
N PHE A 117 -12.05 -3.85 -2.64
CA PHE A 117 -11.10 -2.78 -2.38
C PHE A 117 -9.99 -2.77 -3.43
N ILE A 118 -9.48 -3.94 -3.80
CA ILE A 118 -8.40 -4.07 -4.76
C ILE A 118 -8.91 -3.93 -6.19
N TYR A 119 -9.82 -4.82 -6.63
CA TYR A 119 -10.16 -5.01 -8.03
C TYR A 119 -10.74 -3.74 -8.68
N ASN A 120 -11.60 -3.03 -7.94
CA ASN A 120 -12.30 -1.85 -8.44
C ASN A 120 -11.35 -0.68 -8.73
N GLN A 121 -10.14 -0.72 -8.16
CA GLN A 121 -9.09 0.29 -8.32
C GLN A 121 -8.05 -0.05 -9.39
N VAL A 122 -7.98 -1.30 -9.85
CA VAL A 122 -6.90 -1.79 -10.74
C VAL A 122 -7.39 -2.27 -12.11
N ASN A 123 -8.69 -2.43 -12.31
CA ASN A 123 -9.26 -2.98 -13.55
C ASN A 123 -9.36 -1.98 -14.71
N GLY A 124 -9.04 -0.70 -14.50
CA GLY A 124 -9.11 0.34 -15.53
C GLY A 124 -10.54 0.76 -15.92
N GLY A 125 -11.53 0.51 -15.05
CA GLY A 125 -12.94 0.85 -15.28
C GLY A 125 -13.71 -0.17 -16.11
N VAL A 126 -13.09 -1.31 -16.46
CA VAL A 126 -13.68 -2.40 -17.25
C VAL A 126 -13.33 -3.74 -16.62
N ASP A 127 -14.31 -4.65 -16.51
CA ASP A 127 -14.08 -6.02 -16.06
C ASP A 127 -13.36 -6.84 -17.15
N ARG A 128 -12.03 -6.75 -17.18
CA ARG A 128 -11.12 -7.48 -18.09
C ARG A 128 -9.94 -8.12 -17.37
N GLY A 129 -10.02 -8.21 -16.05
CA GLY A 129 -8.94 -8.77 -15.24
C GLY A 129 -7.84 -7.78 -14.89
N THR A 130 -6.82 -8.30 -14.22
CA THR A 130 -5.59 -7.59 -13.84
C THR A 130 -4.43 -8.56 -13.69
N SER A 131 -3.22 -8.05 -13.48
CA SER A 131 -2.02 -8.85 -13.25
C SER A 131 -1.64 -8.90 -11.76
N GLY A 132 -0.83 -9.87 -11.36
CA GLY A 132 -0.39 -10.08 -9.98
C GLY A 132 0.44 -8.91 -9.47
N SER A 133 1.36 -8.41 -10.29
CA SER A 133 2.23 -7.28 -9.98
C SER A 133 1.45 -6.02 -9.63
N VAL A 134 0.36 -5.73 -10.34
CA VAL A 134 -0.50 -4.57 -10.10
C VAL A 134 -1.20 -4.68 -8.75
N VAL A 135 -1.71 -5.87 -8.40
CA VAL A 135 -2.38 -6.09 -7.12
C VAL A 135 -1.39 -6.01 -5.96
N MET A 136 -0.21 -6.64 -6.07
CA MET A 136 0.83 -6.53 -5.04
C MET A 136 1.29 -5.09 -4.85
N LYS A 137 1.42 -4.32 -5.95
CA LYS A 137 1.77 -2.90 -5.88
C LYS A 137 0.71 -2.07 -5.17
N LEU A 138 -0.57 -2.30 -5.44
CA LEU A 138 -1.66 -1.63 -4.70
C LEU A 138 -1.58 -1.96 -3.22
N ILE A 139 -1.39 -3.23 -2.85
CA ILE A 139 -1.27 -3.64 -1.44
C ILE A 139 -0.07 -2.99 -0.76
N CYS A 140 1.08 -2.84 -1.43
CA CYS A 140 2.25 -2.18 -0.83
C CYS A 140 2.10 -0.65 -0.76
N GLU A 141 1.35 -0.05 -1.69
CA GLU A 141 1.11 1.40 -1.74
C GLU A 141 0.01 1.85 -0.77
N GLN A 142 -1.10 1.11 -0.70
CA GLN A 142 -2.34 1.52 -0.02
C GLN A 142 -2.80 0.54 1.07
N GLY A 143 -2.27 -0.68 1.09
CA GLY A 143 -2.78 -1.77 1.90
C GLY A 143 -4.08 -2.36 1.36
N CYS A 144 -4.90 -2.93 2.23
CA CYS A 144 -6.19 -3.49 1.84
C CYS A 144 -7.22 -3.30 2.95
N ALA A 145 -8.36 -2.68 2.63
CA ALA A 145 -9.46 -2.59 3.58
C ALA A 145 -10.16 -3.95 3.78
N SER A 146 -10.88 -4.09 4.89
CA SER A 146 -11.59 -5.33 5.20
C SER A 146 -12.84 -5.56 4.35
N MET A 147 -13.34 -6.79 4.29
CA MET A 147 -14.63 -7.15 3.71
C MET A 147 -15.80 -6.46 4.41
N ALA A 148 -15.67 -6.12 5.70
CA ALA A 148 -16.66 -5.31 6.41
C ALA A 148 -16.70 -3.85 5.90
N ASP A 149 -15.56 -3.31 5.47
CA ASP A 149 -15.41 -1.92 5.03
C ASP A 149 -15.68 -1.71 3.55
N CYS A 150 -15.37 -2.74 2.76
CA CYS A 150 -15.60 -2.77 1.33
C CYS A 150 -16.18 -4.13 0.95
N PRO A 151 -17.49 -4.37 1.16
CA PRO A 151 -18.12 -5.64 0.86
C PRO A 151 -18.02 -6.02 -0.61
N TYR A 152 -17.80 -7.30 -0.88
CA TYR A 152 -17.71 -7.80 -2.25
C TYR A 152 -19.08 -7.92 -2.92
N ASN A 153 -19.18 -7.44 -4.15
CA ASN A 153 -20.32 -7.64 -5.03
C ASN A 153 -19.83 -7.99 -6.44
N GLN A 154 -20.09 -9.22 -6.90
CA GLN A 154 -19.69 -9.66 -8.23
C GLN A 154 -20.22 -8.79 -9.38
N TYR A 155 -21.31 -8.05 -9.17
CA TYR A 155 -21.91 -7.16 -10.17
C TYR A 155 -21.38 -5.73 -10.14
N ASP A 156 -20.48 -5.41 -9.20
CA ASP A 156 -19.87 -4.09 -9.08
C ASP A 156 -18.35 -4.19 -9.07
N TYR A 157 -17.76 -3.77 -10.19
CA TYR A 157 -16.32 -3.67 -10.36
C TYR A 157 -15.86 -2.21 -10.47
N THR A 158 -16.70 -1.22 -10.16
CA THR A 158 -16.43 0.19 -10.48
C THR A 158 -16.49 1.14 -9.31
N THR A 159 -17.26 0.82 -8.26
CA THR A 159 -17.35 1.64 -7.06
C THR A 159 -16.03 1.60 -6.31
N TRP A 160 -15.42 2.77 -6.12
CA TRP A 160 -14.19 2.87 -5.33
C TRP A 160 -14.46 2.81 -3.83
N PRO A 161 -13.45 2.43 -3.03
CA PRO A 161 -13.57 2.40 -1.58
C PRO A 161 -14.00 3.76 -1.02
N SER A 162 -14.75 3.75 0.08
CA SER A 162 -15.03 4.98 0.84
C SER A 162 -13.75 5.59 1.41
N GLU A 163 -13.77 6.88 1.74
CA GLU A 163 -12.67 7.55 2.46
C GLU A 163 -12.24 6.77 3.72
N SER A 164 -13.21 6.27 4.48
CA SER A 164 -12.94 5.51 5.69
C SER A 164 -12.25 4.16 5.43
N ALA A 165 -12.57 3.52 4.29
CA ALA A 165 -11.92 2.27 3.86
C ALA A 165 -10.48 2.54 3.41
N PHE A 166 -10.23 3.62 2.67
CA PHE A 166 -8.86 4.06 2.38
C PHE A 166 -8.06 4.32 3.66
N CYS A 167 -8.63 5.03 4.65
CA CYS A 167 -7.97 5.27 5.93
C CYS A 167 -7.61 3.97 6.67
N ARG A 168 -8.49 2.97 6.68
CA ARG A 168 -8.23 1.70 7.37
C ARG A 168 -7.22 0.84 6.63
N ALA A 169 -7.22 0.86 5.30
CA ALA A 169 -6.30 0.09 4.48
C ALA A 169 -4.82 0.44 4.75
N MET A 170 -4.50 1.70 5.04
CA MET A 170 -3.11 2.14 5.24
C MET A 170 -2.39 1.42 6.40
N TRP A 171 -3.13 0.95 7.40
CA TRP A 171 -2.57 0.17 8.51
C TRP A 171 -2.10 -1.22 8.08
N LEU A 172 -2.60 -1.73 6.95
CA LEU A 172 -2.41 -3.09 6.46
C LEU A 172 -1.61 -3.09 5.15
N ARG A 173 -0.60 -2.20 5.05
CA ARG A 173 0.27 -2.09 3.88
C ARG A 173 1.24 -3.26 3.80
N GLY A 174 1.34 -3.84 2.61
CA GLY A 174 2.45 -4.73 2.27
C GLY A 174 3.77 -3.96 2.20
N ASP A 175 4.88 -4.68 2.28
CA ASP A 175 6.22 -4.09 2.19
C ASP A 175 6.77 -4.19 0.77
N GLN A 176 6.92 -5.41 0.25
CA GLN A 176 7.65 -5.67 -0.98
C GLN A 176 7.01 -6.80 -1.79
N PRO A 177 6.76 -6.61 -3.10
CA PRO A 177 6.39 -7.68 -4.01
C PRO A 177 7.57 -8.62 -4.31
N HIS A 178 7.31 -9.92 -4.33
CA HIS A 178 8.29 -10.97 -4.59
C HIS A 178 7.74 -12.05 -5.52
N TRP A 179 8.66 -12.75 -6.19
CA TRP A 179 8.32 -13.96 -6.93
C TRP A 179 9.43 -15.02 -6.87
N ILE A 180 9.05 -16.27 -7.05
CA ILE A 180 9.91 -17.45 -7.11
C ILE A 180 9.69 -18.12 -8.46
N GLY A 181 10.77 -18.30 -9.22
CA GLY A 181 10.75 -19.10 -10.44
C GLY A 181 10.68 -20.60 -10.14
N VAL A 182 9.57 -21.25 -10.49
CA VAL A 182 9.37 -22.69 -10.34
C VAL A 182 9.72 -23.43 -11.63
N TRP A 183 10.95 -23.22 -12.11
CA TRP A 183 11.45 -23.81 -13.36
C TRP A 183 11.86 -25.27 -13.22
N ASN A 184 12.18 -25.67 -11.99
CA ASN A 184 12.74 -26.96 -11.63
C ASN A 184 12.51 -27.22 -10.13
N THR A 185 13.00 -28.36 -9.65
CA THR A 185 12.87 -28.78 -8.25
C THR A 185 13.42 -27.78 -7.24
N THR A 186 14.45 -26.99 -7.58
CA THR A 186 14.97 -25.95 -6.68
C THR A 186 13.90 -24.91 -6.39
N GLY A 187 13.18 -24.43 -7.41
CA GLY A 187 12.08 -23.47 -7.24
C GLY A 187 10.92 -24.06 -6.44
N ILE A 188 10.55 -25.32 -6.73
CA ILE A 188 9.55 -26.06 -5.94
C ILE A 188 9.94 -26.10 -4.46
N ASN A 189 11.21 -26.39 -4.16
CA ASN A 189 11.71 -26.43 -2.79
C ASN A 189 11.70 -25.06 -2.09
N GLN A 190 11.89 -23.96 -2.83
CA GLN A 190 11.74 -22.60 -2.26
C GLN A 190 10.29 -22.35 -1.82
N VAL A 191 9.30 -22.76 -2.63
CA VAL A 191 7.88 -22.63 -2.30
C VAL A 191 7.51 -23.55 -1.12
N ARG A 192 8.01 -24.79 -1.11
CA ARG A 192 7.87 -25.72 0.03
C ARG A 192 8.42 -25.09 1.31
N GLN A 193 9.60 -24.45 1.26
CA GLN A 193 10.18 -23.78 2.42
C GLN A 193 9.36 -22.57 2.90
N ARG A 194 8.74 -21.79 2.00
CA ARG A 194 7.80 -20.72 2.40
C ARG A 194 6.61 -21.26 3.19
N LEU A 195 6.03 -22.36 2.71
CA LEU A 195 4.91 -23.03 3.39
C LEU A 195 5.36 -23.61 4.74
N ALA A 196 6.53 -24.24 4.80
CA ALA A 196 7.14 -24.74 6.05
C ALA A 196 7.42 -23.60 7.06
N ASN A 197 7.73 -22.40 6.56
CA ASN A 197 7.84 -21.18 7.38
C ASN A 197 6.48 -20.63 7.84
N GLY A 198 5.37 -21.20 7.35
CA GLY A 198 4.02 -20.81 7.71
C GLY A 198 3.45 -19.67 6.87
N TYR A 199 3.95 -19.43 5.66
CA TYR A 199 3.47 -18.38 4.76
C TYR A 199 2.91 -18.95 3.46
N THR A 200 1.76 -18.44 3.04
CA THR A 200 1.17 -18.71 1.73
C THR A 200 1.89 -17.99 0.60
N SER A 201 1.56 -18.36 -0.63
CA SER A 201 1.95 -17.67 -1.88
C SER A 201 0.83 -17.88 -2.91
N PHE A 202 0.77 -17.11 -3.98
CA PHE A 202 -0.23 -17.28 -5.03
C PHE A 202 0.42 -17.56 -6.40
N LEU A 203 -0.35 -18.08 -7.34
CA LEU A 203 0.14 -18.52 -8.63
C LEU A 203 -0.90 -18.30 -9.72
N GLY A 204 -0.43 -17.86 -10.89
CA GLY A 204 -1.18 -17.89 -12.12
C GLY A 204 -1.20 -19.25 -12.81
N ILE A 205 -2.40 -19.76 -13.10
CA ILE A 205 -2.63 -21.02 -13.80
C ILE A 205 -3.42 -20.78 -15.10
N GLN A 206 -3.16 -21.61 -16.11
CA GLN A 206 -4.04 -21.75 -17.26
C GLN A 206 -5.18 -22.71 -16.91
N VAL A 207 -6.41 -22.27 -17.14
CA VAL A 207 -7.60 -23.08 -16.91
C VAL A 207 -7.95 -23.81 -18.20
N TRP A 208 -7.85 -25.13 -18.17
CA TRP A 208 -8.34 -26.04 -19.22
C TRP A 208 -9.72 -26.58 -18.84
N ALA A 209 -10.52 -26.99 -19.83
CA ALA A 209 -11.93 -27.35 -19.64
C ALA A 209 -12.19 -28.42 -18.56
N ASN A 210 -11.24 -29.32 -18.30
CA ASN A 210 -11.39 -30.31 -17.23
C ASN A 210 -11.38 -29.72 -15.81
N PHE A 211 -10.81 -28.52 -15.63
CA PHE A 211 -10.74 -27.84 -14.35
C PHE A 211 -12.13 -27.50 -13.79
N ASP A 212 -13.13 -27.23 -14.64
CA ASP A 212 -14.52 -27.02 -14.23
C ASP A 212 -15.10 -28.23 -13.47
N SER A 213 -14.67 -29.44 -13.84
CA SER A 213 -15.11 -30.70 -13.25
C SER A 213 -13.94 -31.44 -12.61
N ILE A 214 -13.06 -30.73 -11.90
CA ILE A 214 -11.84 -31.28 -11.29
C ILE A 214 -12.12 -32.46 -10.34
N ARG A 215 -13.33 -32.57 -9.80
CA ARG A 215 -13.79 -33.74 -9.02
C ARG A 215 -13.64 -35.08 -9.77
N ASN A 216 -13.75 -35.06 -11.11
CA ASN A 216 -13.58 -36.24 -11.95
C ASN A 216 -12.10 -36.66 -12.09
N PHE A 217 -11.18 -35.82 -11.60
CA PHE A 217 -9.73 -36.00 -11.63
C PHE A 217 -9.18 -36.05 -10.19
N ASN A 218 -9.96 -36.62 -9.26
CA ASN A 218 -9.60 -36.72 -7.84
C ASN A 218 -9.18 -35.37 -7.22
N TYR A 219 -9.82 -34.28 -7.66
CA TYR A 219 -9.50 -32.91 -7.23
C TYR A 219 -8.03 -32.52 -7.47
N THR A 220 -7.35 -33.19 -8.40
CA THR A 220 -5.93 -32.99 -8.69
C THR A 220 -5.74 -32.53 -10.12
N TYR A 221 -4.99 -31.45 -10.29
CA TYR A 221 -4.71 -30.85 -11.58
C TYR A 221 -3.31 -31.24 -12.05
N CYS A 222 -3.27 -32.06 -13.10
CA CYS A 222 -2.06 -32.64 -13.66
C CYS A 222 -1.82 -32.16 -15.10
N SER A 223 -0.55 -32.05 -15.50
CA SER A 223 -0.14 -31.72 -16.87
C SER A 223 -0.53 -32.82 -17.86
N CYS A 224 -0.37 -34.10 -17.49
CA CYS A 224 -0.73 -35.24 -18.34
C CYS A 224 -2.23 -35.41 -18.56
N GLU A 225 -3.07 -34.76 -17.73
CA GLU A 225 -4.53 -34.79 -17.79
C GLU A 225 -5.12 -33.46 -18.28
N ARG A 226 -4.38 -32.73 -19.09
CA ARG A 226 -4.85 -31.51 -19.73
C ARG A 226 -5.84 -31.83 -20.85
N TYR A 227 -7.12 -31.57 -20.63
CA TYR A 227 -8.20 -31.90 -21.58
C TYR A 227 -9.02 -30.69 -22.02
N GLY A 228 -9.51 -30.74 -23.26
CA GLY A 228 -10.39 -29.73 -23.84
C GLY A 228 -9.68 -28.44 -24.22
N SER A 229 -10.44 -27.35 -24.32
CA SER A 229 -9.91 -26.03 -24.69
C SER A 229 -9.32 -25.29 -23.49
N MET A 230 -8.28 -24.49 -23.75
CA MET A 230 -7.78 -23.49 -22.81
C MET A 230 -8.79 -22.34 -22.75
N ARG A 231 -9.27 -22.02 -21.56
CA ARG A 231 -10.34 -21.04 -21.32
C ARG A 231 -9.82 -19.65 -20.98
N GLY A 232 -8.67 -19.58 -20.30
CA GLY A 232 -8.06 -18.34 -19.87
C GLY A 232 -7.14 -18.53 -18.67
N TRP A 233 -6.61 -17.43 -18.18
CA TRP A 233 -5.70 -17.40 -17.04
C TRP A 233 -6.45 -17.08 -15.74
N HIS A 234 -6.08 -17.77 -14.68
CA HIS A 234 -6.70 -17.70 -13.36
C HIS A 234 -5.66 -17.59 -12.26
N ALA A 235 -6.01 -17.00 -11.12
CA ALA A 235 -5.13 -16.89 -9.98
C ALA A 235 -5.70 -17.65 -8.77
N VAL A 236 -4.84 -18.38 -8.09
CA VAL A 236 -5.17 -19.25 -6.94
C VAL A 236 -4.07 -19.17 -5.89
N THR A 237 -4.38 -19.49 -4.64
CA THR A 237 -3.42 -19.38 -3.53
C THR A 237 -2.94 -20.75 -3.09
N ILE A 238 -1.62 -20.94 -3.01
CA ILE A 238 -0.95 -22.13 -2.50
C ILE A 238 -0.97 -22.08 -0.97
N VAL A 239 -1.55 -23.11 -0.36
CA VAL A 239 -1.81 -23.22 1.09
C VAL A 239 -1.17 -24.43 1.73
N GLY A 240 -0.53 -25.29 0.96
CA GLY A 240 0.11 -26.48 1.50
C GLY A 240 0.80 -27.30 0.43
N TYR A 241 1.42 -28.39 0.85
CA TYR A 241 1.99 -29.39 -0.03
C TYR A 241 1.96 -30.78 0.61
N ASP A 242 2.02 -31.82 -0.21
CA ASP A 242 2.20 -33.20 0.22
C ASP A 242 3.08 -33.91 -0.82
N ASP A 243 4.31 -34.23 -0.43
CA ASP A 243 5.29 -34.92 -1.27
C ASP A 243 4.94 -36.40 -1.49
N THR A 244 4.08 -36.96 -0.64
CA THR A 244 3.65 -38.36 -0.68
C THR A 244 2.40 -38.58 -1.54
N LEU A 245 1.70 -37.49 -1.91
CA LEU A 245 0.50 -37.57 -2.75
C LEU A 245 0.86 -38.14 -4.12
N THR A 246 0.22 -39.25 -4.50
CA THR A 246 0.38 -39.83 -5.83
C THR A 246 -0.57 -39.14 -6.79
N THR A 247 -0.02 -38.45 -7.79
CA THR A 247 -0.78 -37.79 -8.86
C THR A 247 -0.56 -38.52 -10.19
N SER A 248 -1.36 -38.19 -11.20
CA SER A 248 -1.18 -38.72 -12.56
C SER A 248 0.14 -38.29 -13.22
N ASP A 249 0.78 -37.22 -12.73
CA ASP A 249 2.12 -36.80 -13.17
C ASP A 249 3.28 -37.43 -12.35
N GLY A 250 2.97 -38.16 -11.26
CA GLY A 250 3.95 -38.67 -10.31
C GLY A 250 3.74 -38.16 -8.88
N PRO A 251 4.71 -38.39 -7.98
CA PRO A 251 4.57 -38.02 -6.57
C PRO A 251 4.71 -36.50 -6.38
N GLY A 252 3.93 -35.98 -5.44
CA GLY A 252 4.06 -34.62 -4.94
C GLY A 252 3.13 -33.61 -5.59
N ALA A 253 2.44 -32.84 -4.76
CA ALA A 253 1.57 -31.76 -5.19
C ALA A 253 1.51 -30.62 -4.17
N PHE A 254 1.20 -29.42 -4.66
CA PHE A 254 0.76 -28.32 -3.82
C PHE A 254 -0.75 -28.37 -3.61
N ARG A 255 -1.22 -28.01 -2.42
CA ARG A 255 -2.64 -27.75 -2.13
C ARG A 255 -2.93 -26.28 -2.37
N LEU A 256 -3.99 -26.00 -3.11
CA LEU A 256 -4.39 -24.64 -3.47
C LEU A 256 -5.85 -24.40 -3.10
N VAL A 257 -6.15 -23.16 -2.72
CA VAL A 257 -7.51 -22.67 -2.53
C VAL A 257 -7.96 -21.85 -3.73
N ASN A 258 -9.17 -22.12 -4.20
CA ASN A 258 -9.81 -21.42 -5.31
C ASN A 258 -10.86 -20.42 -4.80
N SER A 259 -11.35 -19.55 -5.68
CA SER A 259 -12.35 -18.51 -5.39
C SER A 259 -13.70 -18.79 -6.07
N TRP A 260 -14.09 -20.05 -6.18
CA TRP A 260 -15.31 -20.52 -6.86
C TRP A 260 -16.34 -21.13 -5.89
N GLY A 261 -16.22 -20.82 -4.60
CA GLY A 261 -17.10 -21.31 -3.55
C GLY A 261 -16.83 -22.77 -3.15
N THR A 262 -17.45 -23.18 -2.05
CA THR A 262 -17.28 -24.52 -1.46
C THR A 262 -17.92 -25.65 -2.27
N GLY A 263 -18.80 -25.33 -3.23
CA GLY A 263 -19.43 -26.31 -4.10
C GLY A 263 -18.51 -26.82 -5.22
N TRP A 264 -17.41 -26.11 -5.49
CA TRP A 264 -16.41 -26.50 -6.47
C TRP A 264 -15.21 -27.19 -5.80
N GLY A 265 -14.58 -28.13 -6.49
CA GLY A 265 -13.37 -28.81 -5.99
C GLY A 265 -13.59 -29.64 -4.71
N ASP A 266 -12.52 -29.85 -3.95
CA ASP A 266 -12.52 -30.42 -2.61
C ASP A 266 -12.89 -29.33 -1.59
N ALA A 267 -14.19 -29.02 -1.51
CA ALA A 267 -14.71 -27.94 -0.67
C ALA A 267 -14.05 -26.56 -0.92
N GLY A 268 -13.75 -26.26 -2.19
CA GLY A 268 -13.06 -25.03 -2.61
C GLY A 268 -11.55 -25.19 -2.83
N PHE A 269 -10.98 -26.32 -2.42
CA PHE A 269 -9.57 -26.63 -2.57
C PHE A 269 -9.33 -27.61 -3.71
N PHE A 270 -8.09 -27.70 -4.15
CA PHE A 270 -7.63 -28.73 -5.09
C PHE A 270 -6.12 -28.93 -4.91
N TRP A 271 -5.60 -30.00 -5.51
CA TRP A 271 -4.18 -30.27 -5.60
C TRP A 271 -3.68 -29.94 -7.01
N MET A 272 -2.46 -29.45 -7.13
CA MET A 272 -1.78 -29.31 -8.42
C MET A 272 -0.41 -29.96 -8.33
N SER A 273 -0.13 -30.91 -9.22
CA SER A 273 1.12 -31.68 -9.17
C SER A 273 2.33 -30.76 -9.31
N TYR A 274 3.47 -31.17 -8.76
CA TYR A 274 4.72 -30.41 -8.95
C TYR A 274 5.10 -30.30 -10.43
N VAL A 275 4.84 -31.34 -11.22
CA VAL A 275 5.08 -31.34 -12.66
C VAL A 275 4.20 -30.31 -13.37
N ALA A 276 2.91 -30.23 -13.04
CA ALA A 276 2.01 -29.25 -13.61
C ALA A 276 2.42 -27.82 -13.26
N ILE A 277 2.89 -27.57 -12.04
CA ILE A 277 3.36 -26.22 -11.67
C ILE A 277 4.60 -25.79 -12.45
N MET A 278 5.49 -26.73 -12.80
CA MET A 278 6.67 -26.48 -13.63
C MET A 278 6.39 -26.46 -15.14
N ASP A 279 5.17 -26.80 -15.59
CA ASP A 279 4.79 -26.87 -17.00
C ASP A 279 4.34 -25.48 -17.52
N THR A 280 5.02 -25.01 -18.57
CA THR A 280 4.70 -23.76 -19.28
C THR A 280 3.29 -23.70 -19.87
N MET A 281 2.66 -24.85 -20.07
CA MET A 281 1.30 -24.94 -20.59
C MET A 281 0.22 -24.93 -19.50
N MET A 282 0.65 -24.97 -18.23
CA MET A 282 -0.22 -24.99 -17.07
C MET A 282 -0.05 -23.72 -16.22
N THR A 283 1.14 -23.11 -16.22
CA THR A 283 1.43 -21.91 -15.42
C THR A 283 2.42 -20.98 -16.13
N GLY A 284 2.56 -19.74 -15.63
CA GLY A 284 3.69 -18.87 -15.97
C GLY A 284 5.01 -19.30 -15.30
N ARG A 285 4.93 -20.29 -14.41
CA ARG A 285 5.99 -20.81 -13.52
C ARG A 285 6.60 -19.72 -12.63
N GLN A 286 5.76 -18.79 -12.20
CA GLN A 286 6.09 -17.67 -11.32
C GLN A 286 5.13 -17.71 -10.12
N VAL A 287 5.63 -18.17 -8.98
CA VAL A 287 4.88 -18.14 -7.71
C VAL A 287 5.15 -16.81 -7.05
N GLU A 288 4.10 -16.08 -6.70
CA GLU A 288 4.15 -14.69 -6.27
C GLU A 288 3.71 -14.54 -4.81
N TYR A 289 4.20 -13.50 -4.13
CA TYR A 289 3.72 -13.10 -2.81
C TYR A 289 4.11 -11.65 -2.52
N ALA A 290 3.37 -10.99 -1.63
CA ALA A 290 3.79 -9.73 -1.04
C ALA A 290 4.24 -9.99 0.41
N SER A 291 5.39 -9.45 0.82
CA SER A 291 5.74 -9.41 2.24
C SER A 291 4.90 -8.36 2.96
N ASP A 292 4.81 -8.48 4.29
CA ASP A 292 4.08 -7.51 5.11
C ASP A 292 4.98 -6.46 5.74
N ARG A 293 4.39 -5.30 6.07
CA ARG A 293 5.00 -4.37 7.02
C ARG A 293 4.55 -4.74 8.42
N ILE A 294 5.39 -5.48 9.12
CA ILE A 294 5.14 -5.93 10.49
C ILE A 294 5.10 -4.72 11.44
N ASP A 295 4.10 -4.69 12.33
CA ASP A 295 3.86 -3.64 13.32
C ASP A 295 3.78 -2.24 12.69
N TYR A 296 3.23 -2.15 11.48
CA TYR A 296 3.19 -0.91 10.74
C TYR A 296 2.23 0.12 11.36
N ARG A 297 2.67 1.37 11.39
CA ARG A 297 1.88 2.50 11.86
C ARG A 297 2.00 3.67 10.87
N PRO A 298 0.90 4.09 10.23
CA PRO A 298 0.93 5.30 9.42
C PRO A 298 1.15 6.52 10.32
N LEU A 299 1.91 7.50 9.84
CA LEU A 299 2.23 8.75 10.53
C LEU A 299 1.74 9.97 9.76
N LEU A 300 1.73 9.91 8.42
CA LEU A 300 1.42 11.05 7.56
C LEU A 300 0.41 10.66 6.47
N LEU A 301 -0.72 11.35 6.42
CA LEU A 301 -1.84 11.05 5.52
C LEU A 301 -2.09 12.23 4.60
N GLY A 302 -2.22 11.97 3.30
CA GLY A 302 -2.75 12.92 2.32
C GLY A 302 -4.19 12.60 1.95
N ARG A 303 -5.10 13.57 2.03
CA ARG A 303 -6.47 13.45 1.53
C ARG A 303 -6.67 14.37 0.35
N VAL A 304 -7.17 13.83 -0.75
CA VAL A 304 -7.47 14.61 -1.95
C VAL A 304 -8.85 14.25 -2.48
N ARG A 305 -9.61 15.26 -2.91
CA ARG A 305 -10.83 15.07 -3.72
C ARG A 305 -10.58 15.65 -5.10
N ILE A 306 -10.87 14.86 -6.13
CA ILE A 306 -10.65 15.23 -7.52
C ILE A 306 -11.97 15.01 -8.26
N SER A 307 -12.39 16.00 -9.04
CA SER A 307 -13.44 15.86 -10.04
C SER A 307 -12.80 15.69 -11.41
N HIS A 308 -12.95 14.53 -12.03
CA HIS A 308 -12.59 14.29 -13.42
C HIS A 308 -13.51 13.21 -13.99
N PRO A 309 -14.00 13.31 -15.25
CA PRO A 309 -14.82 12.26 -15.85
C PRO A 309 -14.10 10.92 -16.04
N SER A 310 -12.75 10.92 -16.05
CA SER A 310 -11.93 9.72 -16.26
C SER A 310 -10.76 9.62 -15.27
N ARG A 311 -10.95 8.85 -14.20
CA ARG A 311 -10.00 8.68 -13.09
C ARG A 311 -8.72 7.91 -13.42
N GLU A 312 -8.71 7.17 -14.54
CA GLU A 312 -7.56 6.39 -15.00
C GLU A 312 -6.61 7.21 -15.87
N LYS A 313 -7.07 8.37 -16.37
CA LYS A 313 -6.29 9.31 -17.19
C LYS A 313 -5.52 10.34 -16.36
N VAL A 314 -5.91 10.51 -15.10
CA VAL A 314 -5.29 11.48 -14.19
C VAL A 314 -4.21 10.80 -13.35
N GLY A 315 -2.96 11.21 -13.54
CA GLY A 315 -1.84 10.88 -12.66
C GLY A 315 -1.90 11.67 -11.36
N ILE A 316 -1.51 11.05 -10.25
CA ILE A 316 -1.46 11.68 -8.92
C ILE A 316 -0.06 11.50 -8.35
N ARG A 317 0.58 12.61 -8.00
CA ARG A 317 1.86 12.64 -7.28
C ARG A 317 1.65 13.35 -5.95
N MET A 318 2.21 12.83 -4.87
CA MET A 318 2.32 13.63 -3.64
C MET A 318 3.77 13.62 -3.16
N GLY A 319 4.18 14.71 -2.51
CA GLY A 319 5.53 14.84 -2.02
C GLY A 319 5.71 16.00 -1.06
N LEU A 320 6.87 16.03 -0.43
CA LEU A 320 7.29 17.13 0.42
C LEU A 320 7.91 18.23 -0.43
N VAL A 321 7.52 19.47 -0.17
CA VAL A 321 8.03 20.65 -0.88
C VAL A 321 9.55 20.81 -0.69
N PRO A 322 10.27 21.53 -1.59
CA PRO A 322 9.80 22.28 -2.78
C PRO A 322 9.27 21.40 -3.92
N ILE A 323 8.31 21.87 -4.72
CA ILE A 323 7.66 21.08 -5.79
C ILE A 323 8.66 20.72 -6.90
N GLU A 324 9.55 21.63 -7.26
CA GLU A 324 10.50 21.47 -8.37
C GLU A 324 11.66 20.52 -8.02
N CYS A 325 11.94 20.36 -6.73
CA CYS A 325 12.98 19.49 -6.21
C CYS A 325 12.50 18.90 -4.87
N PRO A 326 11.54 17.97 -4.91
CA PRO A 326 10.89 17.49 -3.71
C PRO A 326 11.86 16.70 -2.84
N LEU A 327 11.84 16.96 -1.54
CA LEU A 327 12.65 16.23 -0.56
C LEU A 327 12.31 14.73 -0.58
N TRP A 328 11.04 14.44 -0.84
CA TRP A 328 10.50 13.10 -1.05
C TRP A 328 9.24 13.22 -1.91
N TYR A 329 9.00 12.25 -2.78
CA TYR A 329 7.74 12.15 -3.52
C TYR A 329 7.43 10.72 -3.91
N ARG A 330 6.16 10.48 -4.27
CA ARG A 330 5.69 9.23 -4.84
C ARG A 330 4.62 9.50 -5.91
N ASP A 331 4.71 8.75 -7.00
CA ASP A 331 3.63 8.62 -7.97
C ASP A 331 2.67 7.51 -7.53
N PHE A 332 1.46 7.91 -7.16
CA PHE A 332 0.41 7.01 -6.72
C PHE A 332 -0.35 6.44 -7.91
N ARG A 333 -0.87 5.21 -7.74
CA ARG A 333 -1.66 4.52 -8.77
C ARG A 333 -0.95 4.48 -10.12
N SER A 334 0.36 4.23 -10.10
CA SER A 334 1.17 4.14 -11.32
C SER A 334 0.86 2.88 -12.17
N TRP A 335 -0.06 2.03 -11.71
CA TRP A 335 -0.67 0.94 -12.47
C TRP A 335 -1.89 1.37 -13.30
N ARG A 336 -2.33 2.63 -13.19
CA ARG A 336 -3.49 3.16 -13.93
C ARG A 336 -3.39 2.81 -15.41
N ARG A 337 -4.49 2.31 -15.96
CA ARG A 337 -4.62 1.98 -17.38
C ARG A 337 -6.02 2.39 -17.85
N PRO A 338 -6.15 3.41 -18.71
CA PRO A 338 -7.46 3.82 -19.20
C PRO A 338 -8.13 2.70 -20.00
N GLY A 339 -9.22 2.15 -19.46
CA GLY A 339 -10.08 1.19 -20.14
C GLY A 339 -11.42 1.82 -20.54
N ALA A 340 -12.18 2.27 -19.55
CA ALA A 340 -13.40 3.05 -19.77
C ALA A 340 -13.41 4.28 -18.86
N ASP A 341 -13.96 5.38 -19.37
CA ASP A 341 -14.07 6.62 -18.60
C ASP A 341 -15.03 6.39 -17.43
N ARG A 342 -14.48 6.55 -16.23
CA ARG A 342 -15.18 6.45 -14.96
C ARG A 342 -14.77 7.65 -14.11
N PRO A 343 -15.71 8.37 -13.50
CA PRO A 343 -15.35 9.50 -12.68
C PRO A 343 -14.62 9.06 -11.42
N PHE A 344 -13.82 9.98 -10.85
CA PHE A 344 -13.39 9.85 -9.47
C PHE A 344 -14.61 9.80 -8.53
N PRO A 345 -14.49 9.18 -7.33
CA PRO A 345 -15.54 9.26 -6.32
C PRO A 345 -15.75 10.71 -5.84
N ASP A 346 -16.93 11.01 -5.32
CA ASP A 346 -17.35 12.33 -4.82
C ASP A 346 -16.86 12.64 -3.39
N HIS A 347 -16.03 11.77 -2.82
CA HIS A 347 -15.42 11.90 -1.49
C HIS A 347 -13.89 11.91 -1.60
N ASN A 348 -13.19 12.14 -0.48
CA ASN A 348 -11.73 12.12 -0.48
C ASN A 348 -11.20 10.71 -0.73
N ILE A 349 -10.08 10.64 -1.43
CA ILE A 349 -9.19 9.48 -1.50
C ILE A 349 -8.02 9.76 -0.56
N VAL A 350 -7.57 8.72 0.14
CA VAL A 350 -6.55 8.85 1.19
C VAL A 350 -5.30 8.08 0.78
N PHE A 351 -4.16 8.73 0.94
CA PHE A 351 -2.85 8.20 0.61
C PHE A 351 -1.93 8.23 1.84
N ASP A 352 -1.17 7.17 2.00
CA ASP A 352 -0.15 7.07 3.04
C ASP A 352 1.16 7.69 2.55
N LEU A 353 1.61 8.74 3.24
CA LEU A 353 2.81 9.51 2.96
C LEU A 353 3.92 9.26 4.00
N THR A 354 3.73 8.28 4.89
CA THR A 354 4.62 8.01 6.03
C THR A 354 6.06 7.75 5.64
N ASP A 355 6.31 7.20 4.44
CA ASP A 355 7.67 6.94 3.97
C ASP A 355 8.50 8.25 3.76
N GLY A 356 7.84 9.40 3.68
CA GLY A 356 8.47 10.72 3.67
C GLY A 356 8.50 11.45 5.03
N GLU A 357 7.75 10.96 6.04
CA GLU A 357 7.51 11.69 7.29
C GLU A 357 8.80 12.08 8.03
N TRP A 358 9.83 11.22 8.00
CA TRP A 358 11.07 11.42 8.74
C TRP A 358 11.88 12.66 8.31
N LEU A 359 11.56 13.24 7.15
CA LEU A 359 12.15 14.48 6.63
C LEU A 359 11.49 15.74 7.19
N LEU A 360 10.32 15.60 7.83
CA LEU A 360 9.62 16.71 8.46
C LEU A 360 10.31 17.11 9.77
N SER A 361 10.27 18.40 10.07
CA SER A 361 11.02 19.03 11.16
C SER A 361 10.13 19.57 12.29
N GLY A 362 8.82 19.62 12.09
CA GLY A 362 7.84 20.35 12.89
C GLY A 362 7.88 21.86 12.64
N GLY A 363 8.59 22.30 11.59
CA GLY A 363 8.87 23.70 11.30
C GLY A 363 7.83 24.36 10.39
N PRO A 364 7.87 25.70 10.24
CA PRO A 364 6.94 26.46 9.40
C PRO A 364 7.10 26.19 7.89
N GLU A 365 8.13 25.46 7.48
CA GLU A 365 8.37 25.09 6.07
C GLU A 365 7.80 23.72 5.72
N ASP A 366 7.39 22.92 6.71
CA ASP A 366 6.89 21.57 6.50
C ASP A 366 5.56 21.62 5.73
N SER A 367 5.62 21.29 4.44
CA SER A 367 4.45 21.28 3.57
C SER A 367 4.49 20.10 2.63
N VAL A 368 3.30 19.66 2.26
CA VAL A 368 3.11 18.59 1.27
C VAL A 368 2.38 19.19 0.08
N PHE A 369 2.74 18.77 -1.11
CA PHE A 369 1.98 19.05 -2.32
C PHE A 369 1.28 17.79 -2.81
N VAL A 370 0.13 17.99 -3.46
CA VAL A 370 -0.43 17.05 -4.43
C VAL A 370 -0.28 17.67 -5.81
N GLY A 371 0.21 16.86 -6.77
CA GLY A 371 0.25 17.16 -8.19
C GLY A 371 -0.74 16.27 -8.92
N CYS A 372 -1.53 16.85 -9.81
CA CYS A 372 -2.39 16.11 -10.74
C CYS A 372 -2.05 16.49 -12.18
N ILE A 373 -2.06 15.50 -13.07
CA ILE A 373 -1.82 15.67 -14.50
C ILE A 373 -2.83 14.83 -15.27
N ASP A 374 -3.54 15.42 -16.23
CA ASP A 374 -4.25 14.61 -17.22
C ASP A 374 -3.25 14.18 -18.29
N ASP A 375 -3.00 12.88 -18.42
CA ASP A 375 -2.02 12.33 -19.35
C ASP A 375 -2.54 12.29 -20.81
N PHE A 376 -3.80 12.66 -21.04
CA PHE A 376 -4.48 12.52 -22.33
C PHE A 376 -4.92 13.88 -22.89
N ALA A 377 -5.01 13.95 -24.22
CA ALA A 377 -5.48 15.11 -24.96
C ALA A 377 -6.80 14.74 -25.64
N ASP A 378 -7.89 14.74 -24.87
CA ASP A 378 -9.21 14.26 -25.30
C ASP A 378 -10.37 15.23 -25.00
N GLY A 379 -10.03 16.42 -24.51
CA GLY A 379 -10.99 17.48 -24.18
C GLY A 379 -11.67 17.30 -22.82
N LEU A 380 -11.35 16.26 -22.06
CA LEU A 380 -11.79 16.12 -20.68
C LEU A 380 -10.92 17.00 -19.77
N VAL A 381 -11.55 17.60 -18.78
CA VAL A 381 -10.90 18.47 -17.80
C VAL A 381 -11.41 18.13 -16.41
N GLY A 382 -10.67 18.55 -15.40
CA GLY A 382 -10.99 18.26 -14.01
C GLY A 382 -10.65 19.37 -13.05
N THR A 383 -10.71 19.04 -11.77
CA THR A 383 -10.41 19.96 -10.69
C THR A 383 -9.91 19.18 -9.47
N ILE A 384 -8.86 19.67 -8.83
CA ILE A 384 -8.54 19.31 -7.44
C ILE A 384 -9.50 20.12 -6.57
N ASP A 385 -10.50 19.47 -5.99
CA ASP A 385 -11.57 20.12 -5.23
C ASP A 385 -11.23 20.30 -3.75
N PHE A 386 -10.29 19.49 -3.25
CA PHE A 386 -9.86 19.52 -1.86
C PHE A 386 -8.49 18.85 -1.72
N PHE A 387 -7.64 19.39 -0.84
CA PHE A 387 -6.42 18.74 -0.41
C PHE A 387 -6.12 19.06 1.05
N SER A 388 -5.73 18.06 1.83
CA SER A 388 -5.24 18.23 3.20
C SER A 388 -4.20 17.19 3.54
N VAL A 389 -3.35 17.50 4.52
CA VAL A 389 -2.42 16.57 5.13
C VAL A 389 -2.62 16.52 6.63
N GLU A 390 -2.63 15.31 7.17
CA GLU A 390 -2.72 15.06 8.59
C GLU A 390 -1.48 14.30 9.06
N HIS A 391 -0.84 14.82 10.10
CA HIS A 391 0.20 14.10 10.81
C HIS A 391 -0.41 13.49 12.08
N LEU A 392 -0.48 12.17 12.14
CA LEU A 392 -1.21 11.45 13.19
C LEU A 392 -0.59 11.61 14.56
N ASP A 393 0.74 11.62 14.66
CA ASP A 393 1.44 11.76 15.94
C ASP A 393 1.46 13.18 16.47
N TRP A 394 1.55 14.16 15.58
CA TRP A 394 1.52 15.57 15.94
C TRP A 394 0.09 16.05 16.22
N HIS A 395 -0.92 15.26 15.82
CA HIS A 395 -2.33 15.63 15.86
C HIS A 395 -2.61 16.95 15.13
N THR A 396 -1.93 17.16 14.00
CA THR A 396 -2.01 18.39 13.21
C THR A 396 -2.62 18.11 11.85
N LEU A 397 -3.59 18.95 11.46
CA LEU A 397 -4.24 18.92 10.15
C LEU A 397 -3.95 20.22 9.41
N GLY A 398 -3.28 20.09 8.27
CA GLY A 398 -3.08 21.15 7.29
C GLY A 398 -4.10 21.05 6.17
N ILE A 399 -4.93 22.06 5.97
CA ILE A 399 -5.85 22.15 4.82
C ILE A 399 -5.24 23.10 3.79
N SER A 400 -5.16 22.67 2.54
CA SER A 400 -4.66 23.51 1.45
C SER A 400 -5.64 24.65 1.16
N PRO A 401 -5.17 25.90 1.03
CA PRO A 401 -5.99 27.02 0.60
C PRO A 401 -6.16 27.09 -0.93
N ASP A 402 -5.43 26.27 -1.69
CA ASP A 402 -5.36 26.38 -3.16
C ASP A 402 -6.62 25.88 -3.89
N PRO A 403 -7.28 24.77 -3.48
CA PRO A 403 -8.49 24.30 -4.15
C PRO A 403 -9.63 25.34 -4.18
N PRO A 404 -10.39 25.43 -5.28
CA PRO A 404 -10.34 24.55 -6.45
C PRO A 404 -9.18 24.89 -7.42
N VAL A 405 -8.42 23.86 -7.82
CA VAL A 405 -7.35 23.99 -8.84
C VAL A 405 -7.77 23.25 -10.09
N ALA A 406 -7.95 23.96 -11.21
CA ALA A 406 -8.34 23.35 -12.48
C ALA A 406 -7.25 22.40 -13.00
N ILE A 407 -7.64 21.19 -13.41
CA ILE A 407 -6.79 20.23 -14.13
C ILE A 407 -7.13 20.40 -15.62
N PRO A 408 -6.26 21.06 -16.41
CA PRO A 408 -6.48 21.21 -17.84
C PRO A 408 -6.26 19.88 -18.59
N ASP A 409 -6.87 19.77 -19.76
CA ASP A 409 -6.61 18.72 -20.74
C ASP A 409 -5.14 18.80 -21.20
N ALA A 410 -4.53 17.65 -21.48
CA ALA A 410 -3.21 17.50 -22.12
C ALA A 410 -1.95 17.92 -21.32
N GLY A 411 -1.59 17.13 -20.31
CA GLY A 411 -0.21 16.93 -19.86
C GLY A 411 0.42 18.05 -19.02
N VAL A 412 -0.37 19.03 -18.57
CA VAL A 412 0.09 20.08 -17.67
C VAL A 412 -0.14 19.66 -16.22
N SER A 413 0.94 19.47 -15.47
CA SER A 413 0.86 19.18 -14.04
C SER A 413 0.42 20.43 -13.26
N VAL A 414 -0.64 20.30 -12.47
CA VAL A 414 -1.15 21.33 -11.55
C VAL A 414 -0.96 20.86 -10.12
N HIS A 415 -0.84 21.79 -9.18
CA HIS A 415 -0.50 21.47 -7.79
C HIS A 415 -1.38 22.22 -6.79
N ALA A 416 -1.58 21.59 -5.64
CA ALA A 416 -2.10 22.22 -4.42
C ALA A 416 -1.17 21.87 -3.25
N VAL A 417 -0.94 22.80 -2.34
CA VAL A 417 0.00 22.67 -1.21
C VAL A 417 -0.74 22.81 0.11
N ALA A 418 -0.53 21.86 1.02
CA ALA A 418 -1.00 21.91 2.39
C ALA A 418 0.18 22.06 3.33
N HIS A 419 0.18 23.13 4.13
CA HIS A 419 1.16 23.33 5.19
C HIS A 419 0.79 22.49 6.41
N ILE A 420 1.76 21.77 6.99
CA ILE A 420 1.58 21.00 8.22
C ILE A 420 1.82 21.94 9.40
N PRO A 421 0.79 22.30 10.19
CA PRO A 421 0.98 23.19 11.32
C PRO A 421 1.99 22.63 12.31
N SER A 422 2.86 23.49 12.86
CA SER A 422 3.78 23.09 13.93
C SER A 422 2.98 22.61 15.14
N ALA A 423 3.30 21.43 15.68
CA ALA A 423 2.81 21.00 16.98
C ALA A 423 3.39 21.93 18.07
N GLY A 424 2.62 22.94 18.50
CA GLY A 424 2.99 23.76 19.67
C GLY A 424 2.75 25.27 19.62
N VAL A 425 2.06 25.85 18.63
CA VAL A 425 1.66 27.27 18.69
C VAL A 425 0.16 27.43 18.48
N GLU A 426 -0.54 27.72 19.57
CA GLU A 426 -1.87 28.32 19.51
C GLU A 426 -1.72 29.71 18.86
N GLU A 427 -2.13 29.86 17.60
CA GLU A 427 -2.25 31.15 16.94
C GLU A 427 -3.24 32.03 17.72
N ARG A 428 -2.72 32.98 18.52
CA ARG A 428 -3.52 34.15 18.88
C ARG A 428 -3.55 35.10 17.68
N ARG A 429 -4.77 35.42 17.25
CA ARG A 429 -5.08 36.47 16.25
C ARG A 429 -4.17 37.70 16.44
N PRO A 430 -3.63 38.28 15.35
CA PRO A 430 -2.68 39.37 15.44
C PRO A 430 -3.33 40.61 16.05
N LEU A 431 -2.75 41.10 17.14
CA LEU A 431 -2.92 42.49 17.59
C LEU A 431 -1.96 43.40 16.80
N PRO A 432 -2.29 44.69 16.63
CA PRO A 432 -1.61 45.58 15.70
C PRO A 432 -0.11 45.77 15.98
N ALA A 433 0.65 45.95 14.90
CA ALA A 433 2.09 46.13 14.88
C ALA A 433 2.56 47.32 15.75
N SER A 434 3.06 47.04 16.95
CA SER A 434 4.08 47.91 17.58
C SER A 434 4.94 47.26 18.67
N ARG A 435 4.76 45.96 18.98
CA ARG A 435 5.67 45.22 19.86
C ARG A 435 5.75 43.77 19.41
N GLN A 436 6.80 43.39 18.68
CA GLN A 436 7.11 41.97 18.48
C GLN A 436 7.44 41.35 19.85
N PRO A 437 6.69 40.35 20.35
CA PRO A 437 7.09 39.62 21.54
C PRO A 437 8.27 38.70 21.20
N LEU A 438 9.18 38.56 22.15
CA LEU A 438 10.25 37.56 22.15
C LEU A 438 9.60 36.17 22.17
N THR A 439 9.58 35.46 21.05
CA THR A 439 9.02 34.10 20.98
C THR A 439 10.09 33.08 21.34
N THR A 440 9.76 32.20 22.29
CA THR A 440 10.57 31.02 22.66
C THR A 440 9.99 29.80 21.98
N THR A 441 10.85 28.93 21.43
CA THR A 441 10.43 27.71 20.70
C THR A 441 11.04 26.47 21.34
N ILE A 442 10.30 25.36 21.35
CA ILE A 442 10.81 24.04 21.75
C ILE A 442 10.93 23.15 20.51
N VAL A 443 12.10 22.57 20.28
CA VAL A 443 12.33 21.56 19.23
C VAL A 443 13.03 20.38 19.85
N ARG A 444 12.43 19.18 19.77
CA ARG A 444 12.99 17.91 20.29
C ARG A 444 13.54 18.01 21.73
N GLY A 445 12.81 18.70 22.60
CA GLY A 445 13.21 18.91 24.00
C GLY A 445 14.36 19.90 24.21
N VAL A 446 14.64 20.76 23.22
CA VAL A 446 15.56 21.90 23.35
C VAL A 446 14.75 23.20 23.32
N LEU A 447 14.84 24.00 24.38
CA LEU A 447 14.25 25.32 24.49
C LEU A 447 15.21 26.38 23.91
N TRP A 448 14.77 27.09 22.89
CA TRP A 448 15.54 28.15 22.25
C TRP A 448 15.16 29.54 22.78
N LEU A 449 16.16 30.26 23.27
CA LEU A 449 16.05 31.69 23.62
C LEU A 449 16.69 32.55 22.51
N PRO A 450 16.03 33.65 22.07
CA PRO A 450 16.55 34.50 21.01
C PRO A 450 17.87 35.20 21.42
N ALA A 451 18.81 35.29 20.49
CA ALA A 451 20.12 35.93 20.70
C ALA A 451 20.05 37.45 20.98
N SER A 452 18.89 38.08 20.74
CA SER A 452 18.62 39.49 21.07
C SER A 452 18.41 39.74 22.57
N ALA A 453 18.34 38.69 23.39
CA ALA A 453 18.38 38.80 24.84
C ALA A 453 19.80 39.26 25.27
N ILE A 454 19.89 40.52 25.70
CA ILE A 454 21.12 41.24 26.11
C ILE A 454 22.12 40.29 26.81
N ARG A 455 23.37 40.24 26.32
CA ARG A 455 24.50 39.36 26.74
C ARG A 455 24.85 39.35 28.25
N HIS A 456 24.10 40.05 29.09
CA HIS A 456 24.30 40.15 30.54
C HIS A 456 23.04 39.82 31.36
N SER A 457 21.99 39.25 30.75
CA SER A 457 20.76 38.86 31.46
C SER A 457 20.78 37.37 31.79
N THR A 458 20.67 37.01 33.07
CA THR A 458 20.44 35.62 33.50
C THR A 458 18.95 35.31 33.39
N PHE A 459 18.61 34.22 32.71
CA PHE A 459 17.24 33.71 32.62
C PHE A 459 17.09 32.44 33.45
N ALA A 460 15.90 32.22 33.99
CA ALA A 460 15.56 31.03 34.74
C ALA A 460 14.28 30.43 34.19
N LEU A 461 14.25 29.11 34.06
CA LEU A 461 13.03 28.35 33.84
C LEU A 461 12.44 28.01 35.21
N LEU A 462 11.17 28.35 35.41
CA LEU A 462 10.41 28.11 36.62
C LEU A 462 9.31 27.08 36.34
N ASN A 463 8.98 26.24 37.31
CA ASN A 463 7.79 25.39 37.24
C ASN A 463 6.52 26.17 37.60
N SER A 464 5.36 25.51 37.56
CA SER A 464 4.06 26.10 37.91
C SER A 464 3.95 26.62 39.35
N ALA A 465 4.82 26.18 40.25
CA ALA A 465 4.91 26.68 41.63
C ALA A 465 5.91 27.85 41.78
N GLY A 466 6.45 28.38 40.67
CA GLY A 466 7.42 29.48 40.66
C GLY A 466 8.84 29.06 41.08
N ARG A 467 9.12 27.76 41.23
CA ARG A 467 10.45 27.28 41.61
C ARG A 467 11.34 27.13 40.37
N LYS A 468 12.56 27.62 40.47
CA LYS A 468 13.58 27.46 39.43
C LYS A 468 13.93 25.99 39.21
N VAL A 469 13.83 25.55 37.97
CA VAL A 469 14.15 24.18 37.51
C VAL A 469 15.36 24.14 36.57
N ALA A 470 15.68 25.25 35.89
CA ALA A 470 16.89 25.38 35.08
C ALA A 470 17.36 26.83 34.99
N GLU A 471 18.68 27.03 34.83
CA GLU A 471 19.22 28.28 34.29
C GLU A 471 19.20 28.23 32.78
N LEU A 472 18.85 29.36 32.15
CA LEU A 472 18.78 29.48 30.71
C LEU A 472 19.80 30.49 30.21
N VAL A 473 20.44 30.14 29.10
CA VAL A 473 21.34 31.00 28.34
C VAL A 473 20.72 31.38 26.99
N PRO A 474 21.07 32.54 26.40
CA PRO A 474 20.71 32.83 25.01
C PRO A 474 21.16 31.72 24.08
N GLY A 475 20.28 31.29 23.16
CA GLY A 475 20.50 30.12 22.31
C GLY A 475 19.82 28.84 22.84
N PRO A 476 20.35 27.65 22.51
CA PRO A 476 19.73 26.37 22.85
C PRO A 476 19.93 26.00 24.32
N ASN A 477 18.87 25.50 24.97
CA ASN A 477 18.88 24.98 26.33
C ASN A 477 18.24 23.59 26.35
N ASP A 478 18.98 22.57 26.78
CA ASP A 478 18.44 21.21 26.86
C ASP A 478 17.49 21.05 28.05
N ILE A 479 16.22 20.74 27.75
CA ILE A 479 15.15 20.56 28.72
C ILE A 479 14.55 19.15 28.68
N ARG A 480 15.19 18.18 28.00
CA ARG A 480 14.68 16.80 27.86
C ARG A 480 14.50 16.06 29.19
N HIS A 481 15.24 16.50 30.20
CA HIS A 481 15.16 15.96 31.56
C HIS A 481 13.89 16.40 32.31
N LEU A 482 13.14 17.39 31.80
CA LEU A 482 11.93 17.90 32.44
C LEU A 482 10.69 17.07 32.06
N ALA A 483 9.78 16.95 33.01
CA ALA A 483 8.48 16.31 32.77
C ALA A 483 7.58 17.22 31.92
N PRO A 484 6.65 16.65 31.12
CA PRO A 484 5.61 17.43 30.47
C PRO A 484 4.85 18.31 31.46
N GLY A 485 4.55 19.55 31.09
CA GLY A 485 3.88 20.49 31.97
C GLY A 485 4.05 21.95 31.58
N VAL A 486 3.52 22.83 32.42
CA VAL A 486 3.61 24.28 32.25
C VAL A 486 4.78 24.84 33.05
N TYR A 487 5.64 25.56 32.36
CA TYR A 487 6.82 26.24 32.88
C TYR A 487 6.77 27.72 32.51
N PHE A 488 7.64 28.50 33.13
CA PHE A 488 7.70 29.94 32.95
C PHE A 488 9.16 30.40 32.84
N VAL A 489 9.49 31.10 31.77
CA VAL A 489 10.79 31.77 31.64
C VAL A 489 10.71 33.11 32.33
N SER A 490 11.63 33.37 33.24
CA SER A 490 11.76 34.65 33.95
C SER A 490 13.18 35.22 33.80
N ARG A 491 13.29 36.55 33.72
CA ARG A 491 14.57 37.27 33.78
C ARG A 491 14.94 37.53 35.24
N ALA A 492 16.17 37.21 35.66
CA ALA A 492 16.66 37.57 36.98
C ALA A 492 16.94 39.09 37.02
N SER A 493 16.15 39.85 37.80
CA SER A 493 16.40 41.27 38.06
C SER A 493 17.25 41.43 39.33
N GLY A 494 18.41 42.07 39.20
CA GLY A 494 19.26 42.44 40.35
C GLY A 494 18.75 43.62 41.19
N SER A 495 17.51 44.10 40.96
CA SER A 495 16.91 45.20 41.74
C SER A 495 15.38 45.03 41.81
N GLU A 496 14.81 45.23 43.00
CA GLU A 496 13.41 44.94 43.36
C GLU A 496 12.35 45.85 42.70
N ARG A 497 12.59 46.48 41.54
CA ARG A 497 11.64 47.46 40.97
C ARG A 497 11.34 47.40 39.46
N GLU A 498 11.71 46.35 38.74
CA GLU A 498 11.21 46.13 37.38
C GLU A 498 10.32 44.87 37.31
N ALA A 499 9.12 45.01 36.72
CA ALA A 499 8.24 43.88 36.45
C ALA A 499 8.96 42.86 35.56
N SER A 500 9.27 41.68 36.10
CA SER A 500 9.86 40.57 35.34
C SER A 500 8.90 40.16 34.23
N SER A 501 9.32 40.26 32.97
CA SER A 501 8.60 39.65 31.86
C SER A 501 8.62 38.13 32.06
N VAL A 502 7.45 37.55 32.32
CA VAL A 502 7.29 36.09 32.48
C VAL A 502 6.66 35.53 31.20
N HIS A 503 7.32 34.56 30.58
CA HIS A 503 6.81 33.89 29.38
C HIS A 503 6.42 32.44 29.69
N LYS A 504 5.17 32.06 29.40
CA LYS A 504 4.68 30.70 29.58
C LYS A 504 5.30 29.79 28.51
N VAL A 505 5.83 28.66 28.95
CA VAL A 505 6.39 27.59 28.11
C VAL A 505 5.66 26.31 28.46
N VAL A 506 5.18 25.57 27.46
CA VAL A 506 4.51 24.28 27.67
C VAL A 506 5.42 23.19 27.10
N ILE A 507 5.84 22.26 27.94
CA ILE A 507 6.61 21.08 27.53
C ILE A 507 5.62 19.95 27.31
N GLN A 508 5.58 19.41 26.09
CA GLN A 508 4.85 18.20 25.73
C GLN A 508 5.87 17.14 25.27
N ARG A 509 5.56 15.87 25.49
CA ARG A 509 6.39 14.75 25.06
C ARG A 509 5.90 14.19 23.75
#